data_AF-A0A0R3X2F4-F1
#
_entry.id   AF-A0A0R3X2F4-F1
#
_cell.length_a   1.000
_cell.length_b   1.000
_cell.length_c   1.000
_cell.angle_alpha   90.00
_cell.angle_beta   90.00
_cell.angle_gamma   90.00
#
_symmetry.space_group_name_H-M   'P 1'
#
loop_
_entity.id
_entity.type
_entity.pdbx_description
1 polymer ?
#
loop_
_entity_poly.entity_id
_entity_poly.type
_entity_poly.pdbx_seq_one_letter_code
_entity_poly.pdbx_strand_id
1 'polypeptide(L)'
;MPDQESSSLPQKEDLSSARLGSVAVECNKLKDDYEQCFFDFFPRFLCGEKFKEDPCASQLDAYRQCLRRHLSGSMGVDLDKLDSQRMSAAEMAEVMAQGTSRKS
;
A
#
# COMPACT_ATOMS: atom_id res chain seq x y z
N MET A 1 0.81 -41.37 -28.23
CA MET A 1 0.11 -40.71 -27.13
C MET A 1 1.03 -40.74 -25.92
N PRO A 2 1.63 -39.60 -25.56
CA PRO A 2 1.89 -39.34 -24.15
C PRO A 2 1.45 -37.93 -23.73
N ASP A 3 0.67 -37.93 -22.66
CA ASP A 3 0.54 -36.99 -21.55
C ASP A 3 0.85 -35.50 -21.79
N GLN A 4 -0.25 -34.75 -21.97
CA GLN A 4 -0.31 -33.31 -21.84
C GLN A 4 -0.45 -32.97 -20.34
N GLU A 5 0.68 -32.88 -19.65
CA GLU A 5 0.74 -32.36 -18.27
C GLU A 5 0.50 -30.84 -18.32
N SER A 6 -0.77 -30.47 -18.12
CA SER A 6 -1.22 -29.09 -17.98
C SER A 6 -0.64 -28.51 -16.68
N SER A 7 0.59 -28.00 -16.76
CA SER A 7 1.18 -27.12 -15.73
C SER A 7 0.36 -25.82 -15.67
N SER A 8 -0.70 -25.83 -14.87
CA SER A 8 -1.40 -24.61 -14.47
C SER A 8 -0.48 -23.82 -13.55
N LEU A 9 0.22 -22.84 -14.12
CA LEU A 9 0.80 -21.71 -13.38
C LEU A 9 -0.26 -21.19 -12.40
N PRO A 10 0.13 -20.77 -11.18
CA PRO A 10 -0.82 -20.13 -10.27
C PRO A 10 -1.44 -18.94 -11.00
N GLN A 11 -2.76 -18.98 -11.18
CA GLN A 11 -3.49 -17.87 -11.75
C GLN A 11 -3.16 -16.64 -10.90
N LYS A 12 -2.55 -15.62 -11.52
CA LYS A 12 -2.39 -14.31 -10.87
C LYS A 12 -3.80 -13.86 -10.51
N GLU A 13 -4.14 -13.86 -9.23
CA GLU A 13 -5.44 -13.39 -8.76
C GLU A 13 -5.63 -11.96 -9.25
N ASP A 14 -6.67 -11.76 -10.05
CA ASP A 14 -7.01 -10.44 -10.59
C ASP A 14 -7.70 -9.62 -9.49
N LEU A 15 -6.90 -8.89 -8.71
CA LEU A 15 -7.37 -8.03 -7.63
C LEU A 15 -8.07 -6.75 -8.15
N SER A 16 -8.20 -6.57 -9.47
CA SER A 16 -8.82 -5.37 -10.05
C SER A 16 -10.28 -5.20 -9.64
N SER A 17 -11.01 -6.29 -9.37
CA SER A 17 -12.40 -6.24 -8.89
C SER A 17 -12.53 -5.77 -7.43
N ALA A 18 -11.43 -5.72 -6.67
CA ALA A 18 -11.41 -5.21 -5.30
C ALA A 18 -11.16 -3.68 -5.24
N ARG A 19 -10.99 -3.02 -6.39
CA ARG A 19 -10.72 -1.58 -6.46
C ARG A 19 -11.96 -0.78 -6.09
N LEU A 20 -11.97 -0.31 -4.85
CA LEU A 20 -12.93 0.65 -4.36
C LEU A 20 -12.53 2.05 -4.84
N GLY A 21 -13.52 2.91 -5.06
CA GLY A 21 -13.27 4.34 -5.26
C GLY A 21 -12.53 4.96 -4.07
N SER A 22 -11.78 6.01 -4.35
CA SER A 22 -11.25 6.91 -3.32
C SER A 22 -12.41 7.56 -2.56
N VAL A 23 -12.16 7.86 -1.28
CA VAL A 23 -13.06 8.65 -0.43
C VAL A 23 -13.40 10.00 -1.08
N ALA A 24 -12.44 10.57 -1.80
CA ALA A 24 -12.59 11.75 -2.64
C ALA A 24 -12.60 11.33 -4.12
N VAL A 25 -13.73 11.51 -4.80
CA VAL A 25 -13.95 11.05 -6.19
C VAL A 25 -12.94 11.70 -7.16
N GLU A 26 -12.57 12.96 -6.92
CA GLU A 26 -11.58 13.68 -7.70
C GLU A 26 -10.17 13.06 -7.62
N CYS A 27 -9.90 12.27 -6.57
CA CYS A 27 -8.63 11.59 -6.38
C CYS A 27 -8.61 10.17 -6.98
N ASN A 28 -9.71 9.69 -7.60
CA ASN A 28 -9.80 8.33 -8.16
C ASN A 28 -8.68 8.04 -9.16
N LYS A 29 -8.41 8.95 -10.10
CA LYS A 29 -7.34 8.73 -11.08
C LYS A 29 -5.97 8.57 -10.43
N LEU A 30 -5.66 9.39 -9.43
CA LEU A 30 -4.37 9.33 -8.71
C LEU A 30 -4.25 8.05 -7.88
N LYS A 31 -5.37 7.63 -7.25
CA LYS A 31 -5.47 6.33 -6.59
C LYS A 31 -5.19 5.21 -7.58
N ASP A 32 -5.79 5.30 -8.77
CA ASP A 32 -5.67 4.25 -9.77
C ASP A 32 -4.24 4.09 -10.28
N ASP A 33 -3.57 5.22 -10.56
CA ASP A 33 -2.18 5.27 -11.00
C ASP A 33 -1.23 4.70 -9.90
N TYR A 34 -1.50 5.00 -8.63
CA TYR A 34 -0.74 4.45 -7.50
C TYR A 34 -0.97 2.94 -7.32
N GLU A 35 -2.23 2.50 -7.31
CA GLU A 35 -2.58 1.09 -7.13
C GLU A 35 -1.99 0.21 -8.22
N GLN A 36 -2.01 0.67 -9.47
CA GLN A 36 -1.41 -0.06 -10.58
C GLN A 36 0.09 -0.31 -10.36
N CYS A 37 0.80 0.69 -9.84
CA CYS A 37 2.21 0.52 -9.44
C CYS A 37 2.33 -0.45 -8.27
N PHE A 38 1.50 -0.27 -7.24
CA PHE A 38 1.54 -1.08 -6.03
C PHE A 38 1.28 -2.56 -6.31
N PHE A 39 0.33 -2.90 -7.18
CA PHE A 39 0.02 -4.28 -7.53
C PHE A 39 1.13 -4.99 -8.31
N ASP A 40 2.01 -4.26 -9.02
CA ASP A 40 3.22 -4.85 -9.60
C ASP A 40 4.33 -5.00 -8.55
N PHE A 41 4.54 -3.96 -7.75
CA PHE A 41 5.61 -3.87 -6.76
C PHE A 41 5.41 -4.85 -5.59
N PHE A 42 4.22 -4.89 -5.00
CA PHE A 42 3.97 -5.54 -3.72
C PHE A 42 4.20 -7.06 -3.75
N PRO A 43 3.76 -7.83 -4.77
CA PRO A 43 4.07 -9.26 -4.85
C PRO A 43 5.58 -9.54 -4.91
N ARG A 44 6.34 -8.72 -5.66
CA ARG A 44 7.80 -8.83 -5.77
C ARG A 44 8.49 -8.55 -4.44
N PHE A 45 8.02 -7.53 -3.73
CA PHE A 45 8.46 -7.23 -2.37
C PHE A 45 8.21 -8.41 -1.43
N LEU A 46 7.04 -9.04 -1.48
CA LEU A 46 6.73 -10.23 -0.66
C LEU A 46 7.62 -11.44 -1.01
N CYS A 47 8.07 -11.57 -2.25
CA CYS A 47 9.05 -12.58 -2.67
C CYS A 47 10.50 -12.29 -2.23
N GLY A 48 10.73 -11.20 -1.49
CA GLY A 48 12.04 -10.83 -0.96
C GLY A 48 12.90 -10.01 -1.91
N GLU A 49 12.33 -9.51 -3.01
CA GLU A 49 13.03 -8.53 -3.83
C GLU A 49 13.29 -7.27 -3.01
N LYS A 50 14.55 -6.81 -3.01
CA LYS A 50 14.98 -5.65 -2.24
C LYS A 50 14.96 -4.41 -3.10
N PHE A 51 14.23 -3.41 -2.64
CA PHE A 51 14.17 -2.09 -3.24
C PHE A 51 14.92 -1.10 -2.37
N LYS A 52 15.78 -0.28 -2.98
CA LYS A 52 16.48 0.80 -2.25
C LYS A 52 15.52 1.93 -1.90
N GLU A 53 14.53 2.15 -2.76
CA GLU A 53 13.52 3.21 -2.66
C GLU A 53 12.17 2.63 -3.06
N ASP A 54 11.08 3.23 -2.58
CA ASP A 54 9.73 2.84 -2.97
C ASP A 54 9.48 3.24 -4.44
N PRO A 55 9.26 2.28 -5.36
CA PRO A 55 9.06 2.57 -6.78
C PRO A 55 7.75 3.33 -7.05
N CYS A 56 6.81 3.33 -6.10
CA CYS A 56 5.51 3.97 -6.22
C CYS A 56 5.44 5.29 -5.42
N ALA A 57 6.56 5.77 -4.88
CA ALA A 57 6.62 6.93 -3.99
C ALA A 57 5.99 8.19 -4.60
N SER A 58 6.24 8.45 -5.89
CA SER A 58 5.73 9.66 -6.56
C SER A 58 4.21 9.64 -6.74
N GLN A 59 3.65 8.49 -7.15
CA GLN A 59 2.22 8.29 -7.32
C GLN A 59 1.51 8.32 -5.97
N LEU A 60 2.13 7.72 -4.95
CA LEU A 60 1.63 7.75 -3.59
C LEU A 60 1.57 9.17 -3.05
N ASP A 61 2.63 9.97 -3.25
CA ASP A 61 2.66 11.35 -2.78
C ASP A 61 1.58 12.20 -3.45
N ALA A 62 1.43 12.10 -4.77
CA ALA A 62 0.38 12.81 -5.51
C ALA A 62 -1.03 12.45 -5.00
N TYR A 63 -1.31 11.15 -4.80
CA TYR A 63 -2.59 10.69 -4.25
C TYR A 63 -2.82 11.19 -2.82
N ARG A 64 -1.80 11.11 -1.94
CA ARG A 64 -1.88 11.59 -0.55
C ARG A 64 -2.15 13.09 -0.48
N GLN A 65 -1.49 13.88 -1.31
CA GLN A 65 -1.73 15.32 -1.36
C GLN A 65 -3.16 15.65 -1.77
N CYS A 66 -3.71 14.92 -2.75
CA CYS A 66 -5.11 15.08 -3.15
C CYS A 66 -6.06 14.78 -1.99
N LEU A 67 -5.90 13.63 -1.34
CA LEU A 67 -6.72 13.23 -0.20
C LEU A 67 -6.63 14.23 0.95
N ARG A 68 -5.42 14.69 1.32
CA ARG A 68 -5.25 15.62 2.44
C ARG A 68 -6.00 16.93 2.23
N ARG A 69 -6.01 17.46 1.00
CA ARG A 69 -6.80 18.66 0.66
C ARG A 69 -8.30 18.42 0.81
N HIS A 70 -8.79 17.25 0.39
CA HIS A 70 -10.21 16.90 0.54
C HIS A 70 -10.60 16.70 2.01
N LEU A 71 -9.78 15.97 2.77
CA LEU A 71 -10.03 15.65 4.17
C LEU A 71 -10.08 16.91 5.04
N SER A 72 -9.12 17.83 4.88
CA SER A 72 -9.13 19.08 5.64
C SER A 72 -10.19 20.07 5.13
N GLY A 73 -10.35 20.19 3.81
CA GLY A 73 -11.20 21.22 3.20
C GLY A 73 -12.69 20.88 3.18
N SER A 74 -13.04 19.61 2.94
CA SER A 74 -14.43 19.18 2.73
C SER A 74 -15.00 18.36 3.89
N MET A 75 -14.17 17.59 4.59
CA MET A 75 -14.60 16.73 5.69
C MET A 75 -14.27 17.28 7.09
N GLY A 76 -13.53 18.39 7.18
CA GLY A 76 -13.15 19.01 8.45
C GLY A 76 -12.24 18.13 9.32
N VAL A 77 -11.48 17.23 8.70
CA VAL A 77 -10.56 16.35 9.41
C VAL A 77 -9.33 17.14 9.88
N ASP A 78 -9.02 17.03 11.16
CA ASP A 78 -7.77 17.51 11.74
C ASP A 78 -6.62 16.60 11.34
N LEU A 79 -5.83 17.06 10.36
CA LEU A 79 -4.71 16.30 9.81
C LEU A 79 -3.53 16.18 10.79
N ASP A 80 -3.33 17.15 11.68
CA ASP A 80 -2.23 17.14 12.64
C ASP A 80 -2.48 16.08 13.72
N LYS A 81 -3.73 16.00 14.19
CA LYS A 81 -4.17 14.91 15.08
C LYS A 81 -4.07 13.54 14.41
N LEU A 82 -4.42 13.45 13.12
CA LEU A 82 -4.30 12.21 12.35
C LEU A 82 -2.83 11.77 12.24
N ASP A 83 -1.94 12.69 11.89
CA ASP A 83 -0.51 12.40 11.73
C ASP A 83 0.16 12.04 13.06
N SER A 84 -0.31 12.61 14.17
CA SER A 84 0.17 12.28 15.53
C SER A 84 -0.12 10.84 15.94
N GLN A 85 -1.05 10.15 15.28
CA GLN A 85 -1.36 8.74 15.53
C GLN A 85 -0.51 7.78 14.68
N ARG A 86 0.22 8.30 13.69
CA ARG A 86 1.06 7.47 12.83
C ARG A 86 2.34 7.10 13.56
N MET A 87 2.56 5.79 13.74
CA MET A 87 3.85 5.27 14.16
C MET A 87 4.81 5.20 12.97
N SER A 88 6.06 5.60 13.19
CA SER A 88 7.16 5.41 12.25
C SER A 88 7.60 3.94 12.20
N ALA A 89 8.28 3.56 11.12
CA ALA A 89 8.87 2.24 11.00
C ALA A 89 9.88 1.94 12.12
N ALA A 90 10.61 2.96 12.57
CA ALA A 90 11.54 2.85 13.69
C ALA A 90 10.80 2.56 15.00
N GLU A 91 9.73 3.30 15.29
CA GLU A 91 8.91 3.07 16.48
C GLU A 91 8.26 1.68 16.46
N MET A 92 7.75 1.23 15.31
CA MET A 92 7.20 -0.13 15.18
C MET A 92 8.27 -1.21 15.40
N ALA A 93 9.46 -1.04 14.83
CA ALA A 93 10.57 -1.98 15.01
C ALA A 93 11.00 -2.07 16.48
N GLU A 94 11.05 -0.94 17.18
CA GLU A 94 11.40 -0.88 18.59
C GLU A 94 10.35 -1.56 19.48
N VAL A 95 9.05 -1.33 19.23
CA VAL A 95 7.98 -2.02 19.96
C VAL A 95 8.02 -3.54 19.73
N MET A 96 8.26 -3.99 18.49
CA MET A 96 8.40 -5.42 18.18
C MET A 96 9.60 -6.06 18.91
N ALA A 97 10.74 -5.37 18.96
CA ALA A 97 11.94 -5.83 19.67
C ALA A 97 11.72 -5.91 21.20
N GLN A 98 11.00 -4.96 21.78
CA GLN A 98 10.65 -4.99 23.20
C GLN A 98 9.67 -6.12 23.56
N GLY A 99 8.73 -6.44 22.65
CA GLY A 99 7.79 -7.55 22.80
C GLY A 99 8.46 -8.93 22.85
N THR A 100 9.57 -9.11 22.13
CA THR A 100 10.36 -10.36 22.18
C THR A 100 11.21 -10.50 23.45
N SER A 101 11.53 -9.39 24.12
CA SER A 101 12.43 -9.37 25.29
C SER A 101 11.74 -9.67 26.62
N ARG A 102 10.41 -9.48 26.72
CA ARG A 102 9.62 -9.76 27.94
C ARG A 102 9.29 -11.24 28.17
N LYS A 103 9.73 -12.15 27.28
CA LYS A 103 9.46 -13.59 27.35
C LYS A 103 10.75 -14.41 27.50
N SER A 104 11.76 -13.85 28.17
CA SER A 104 12.99 -14.57 28.55
C SER A 104 13.28 -14.45 30.04
#